data_AF-A0A9E1EAX6-F1
#
_entry.id   AF-A0A9E1EAX6-F1
#
_cell.length_a   1.000
_cell.length_b   1.000
_cell.length_c   1.000
_cell.angle_alpha   90.00
_cell.angle_beta   90.00
_cell.angle_gamma   90.00
#
_symmetry.space_group_name_H-M   'P 1'
#
loop_
_entity.id
_entity.type
_entity.pdbx_description
1 polymer ?
#
loop_
_entity_poly.entity_id
_entity_poly.type
_entity_poly.pdbx_seq_one_letter_code
_entity_poly.pdbx_strand_id
1 'polypeptide(L)'
;MKQLLFDILKYSLSDFLVRDRNSILADVNERNLCSRLAMYLERIVCKSGIKGYYADVEYNRNKDGRVKTILNKKMEVVTINCDLILHSRGNNTKCDNLIAIEMKKSDRDNDGKQSDRNRLCALTKDSYDDIWSYDGIVLPEHVCGYVVGYYIEINRFTNTILLEEYEKGEKTNQWSVDFSKGLIVFKRMNN
;
A
#
# COMPACT_ATOMS: atom_id res chain seq x y z
N MET A 1 15.17 0.50 -8.32
CA MET A 1 14.30 0.03 -7.22
C MET A 1 12.83 0.15 -7.59
N LYS A 2 12.32 1.34 -7.95
CA LYS A 2 10.90 1.57 -8.29
C LYS A 2 10.29 0.57 -9.28
N GLN A 3 10.89 0.42 -10.46
CA GLN A 3 10.40 -0.53 -11.48
C GLN A 3 10.30 -1.96 -10.93
N LEU A 4 11.28 -2.40 -10.13
CA LEU A 4 11.29 -3.71 -9.50
C LEU A 4 10.12 -3.87 -8.50
N LEU A 5 9.83 -2.84 -7.70
CA LEU A 5 8.69 -2.88 -6.76
C LEU A 5 7.34 -2.90 -7.49
N PHE A 6 7.22 -2.15 -8.58
CA PHE A 6 6.04 -2.21 -9.45
C PHE A 6 5.88 -3.61 -10.07
N ASP A 7 6.96 -4.20 -10.58
CA ASP A 7 6.92 -5.56 -11.14
C ASP A 7 6.53 -6.59 -10.08
N ILE A 8 7.07 -6.48 -8.86
CA ILE A 8 6.69 -7.31 -7.71
C ILE A 8 5.19 -7.20 -7.44
N LEU A 9 4.65 -5.98 -7.34
CA LEU A 9 3.21 -5.79 -7.15
C LEU A 9 2.41 -6.36 -8.30
N LYS A 10 2.80 -6.04 -9.55
CA LYS A 10 2.10 -6.45 -10.77
C LYS A 10 1.97 -7.98 -10.85
N TYR A 11 3.06 -8.71 -10.61
CA TYR A 11 3.03 -10.17 -10.63
C TYR A 11 2.22 -10.74 -9.45
N SER A 12 2.35 -10.15 -8.26
CA SER A 12 1.59 -10.58 -7.07
C SER A 12 0.09 -10.37 -7.25
N LEU A 13 -0.30 -9.19 -7.76
CA LEU A 13 -1.68 -8.84 -8.05
C LEU A 13 -2.25 -9.71 -9.16
N SER A 14 -1.46 -10.03 -10.19
CA SER A 14 -1.90 -10.95 -11.26
C SER A 14 -2.17 -12.35 -10.73
N ASP A 15 -1.27 -12.90 -9.90
CA ASP A 15 -1.46 -14.22 -9.28
C ASP A 15 -2.69 -14.23 -8.37
N PHE A 16 -2.88 -13.18 -7.57
CA PHE A 16 -4.06 -12.98 -6.72
C PHE A 16 -5.35 -12.94 -7.53
N LEU A 17 -5.39 -12.12 -8.59
CA LEU A 17 -6.60 -11.95 -9.42
C LEU A 17 -6.98 -13.24 -10.15
N VAL A 18 -6.02 -14.08 -10.50
CA VAL A 18 -6.29 -15.38 -11.13
C VAL A 18 -6.78 -16.40 -10.11
N ARG A 19 -6.09 -16.52 -8.96
CA ARG A 19 -6.32 -17.62 -8.00
C ARG A 19 -7.43 -17.35 -7.00
N ASP A 20 -7.63 -16.09 -6.63
CA ASP A 20 -8.60 -15.66 -5.61
C ASP A 20 -9.78 -14.87 -6.24
N ARG A 21 -9.96 -14.98 -7.56
CA ARG A 21 -11.06 -14.34 -8.30
C ARG A 21 -12.43 -14.61 -7.69
N ASN A 22 -12.68 -15.85 -7.29
CA ASN A 22 -13.97 -16.24 -6.72
C ASN A 22 -14.25 -15.53 -5.40
N SER A 23 -13.23 -15.28 -4.58
CA SER A 23 -13.36 -14.51 -3.33
C SER A 23 -13.74 -13.06 -3.60
N ILE A 24 -13.16 -12.44 -4.64
CA ILE A 24 -13.51 -11.08 -5.07
C ILE A 24 -14.98 -11.02 -5.52
N LEU A 25 -15.41 -11.97 -6.34
CA LEU A 25 -16.77 -12.02 -6.87
C LEU A 25 -17.82 -12.36 -5.80
N ALA A 26 -17.45 -13.19 -4.82
CA ALA A 26 -18.28 -13.52 -3.67
C ALA A 26 -18.32 -12.40 -2.61
N ASP A 27 -17.79 -11.22 -2.92
CA ASP A 27 -17.79 -10.03 -2.07
C ASP A 27 -17.13 -10.26 -0.69
N VAL A 28 -16.09 -11.10 -0.64
CA VAL A 28 -15.32 -11.34 0.58
C VAL A 28 -14.74 -10.04 1.14
N ASN A 29 -14.62 -9.94 2.47
CA ASN A 29 -14.15 -8.74 3.16
C ASN A 29 -12.74 -8.30 2.72
N GLU A 30 -12.51 -6.98 2.62
CA GLU A 30 -11.25 -6.36 2.19
C GLU A 30 -10.04 -6.88 2.99
N ARG A 31 -10.16 -7.07 4.31
CA ARG A 31 -9.08 -7.61 5.16
C ARG A 31 -8.65 -9.02 4.73
N ASN A 32 -9.59 -9.86 4.32
CA ASN A 32 -9.27 -11.18 3.80
C ASN A 32 -8.62 -11.08 2.41
N LEU A 33 -9.12 -10.22 1.53
CA LEU A 33 -8.48 -10.00 0.22
C LEU A 33 -7.04 -9.52 0.36
N CYS A 34 -6.77 -8.60 1.29
CA CYS A 34 -5.43 -8.14 1.63
C CYS A 34 -4.53 -9.26 2.17
N SER A 35 -5.04 -10.10 3.07
CA SER A 35 -4.24 -11.22 3.60
C SER A 35 -3.90 -12.25 2.53
N ARG A 36 -4.79 -12.48 1.56
CA ARG A 36 -4.52 -13.30 0.38
C ARG A 36 -3.48 -12.66 -0.53
N LEU A 37 -3.59 -11.36 -0.82
CA LEU A 37 -2.59 -10.63 -1.61
C LEU A 37 -1.21 -10.64 -0.94
N ALA A 38 -1.14 -10.52 0.38
CA ALA A 38 0.11 -10.55 1.15
C ALA A 38 0.92 -11.84 0.90
N MET A 39 0.24 -13.00 0.82
CA MET A 39 0.90 -14.28 0.53
C MET A 39 1.60 -14.29 -0.83
N TYR A 40 0.97 -13.69 -1.86
CA TYR A 40 1.58 -13.57 -3.18
C TYR A 40 2.72 -12.55 -3.16
N LEU A 41 2.54 -11.43 -2.47
CA LEU A 41 3.54 -10.38 -2.35
C LEU A 41 4.83 -10.89 -1.71
N GLU A 42 4.72 -11.61 -0.59
CA GLU A 42 5.86 -12.19 0.12
C GLU A 42 6.57 -13.28 -0.70
N ARG A 43 5.80 -14.08 -1.45
CA ARG A 43 6.38 -15.07 -2.36
C ARG A 43 7.17 -14.41 -3.50
N ILE A 44 6.61 -13.38 -4.13
CA ILE A 44 7.22 -12.74 -5.30
C ILE A 44 8.43 -11.89 -4.88
N VAL A 45 8.36 -11.12 -3.79
CA VAL A 45 9.50 -10.34 -3.28
C VAL A 45 10.71 -11.24 -2.97
N CYS A 46 10.47 -12.41 -2.36
CA CYS A 46 11.51 -13.40 -2.08
C CYS A 46 12.13 -13.95 -3.37
N LYS A 47 11.31 -14.28 -4.38
CA LYS A 47 11.79 -14.73 -5.70
C LYS A 47 12.59 -13.66 -6.45
N SER A 48 12.28 -12.38 -6.23
CA SER A 48 13.02 -11.24 -6.78
C SER A 48 14.37 -10.98 -6.09
N GLY A 49 14.75 -11.78 -5.08
CA GLY A 49 16.03 -11.69 -4.39
C GLY A 49 16.05 -10.72 -3.21
N ILE A 50 14.92 -10.07 -2.90
CA ILE A 50 14.80 -9.17 -1.74
C ILE A 50 14.44 -10.03 -0.52
N LYS A 51 15.40 -10.18 0.39
CA LYS A 51 15.28 -11.02 1.60
C LYS A 51 15.06 -10.17 2.85
N GLY A 52 14.42 -10.75 3.86
CA GLY A 52 14.19 -10.08 5.15
C GLY A 52 13.06 -9.04 5.13
N TYR A 53 12.18 -9.10 4.13
CA TYR A 53 10.97 -8.29 4.03
C TYR A 53 9.75 -9.18 4.14
N TYR A 54 8.70 -8.65 4.77
CA TYR A 54 7.48 -9.35 5.11
C TYR A 54 6.28 -8.56 4.60
N ALA A 55 5.24 -9.27 4.15
CA ALA A 55 3.98 -8.65 3.75
C ALA A 55 2.97 -8.77 4.91
N ASP A 56 2.75 -7.68 5.64
CA ASP A 56 1.89 -7.69 6.84
C ASP A 56 0.61 -6.85 6.63
N VAL A 57 -0.52 -7.44 7.02
CA VAL A 57 -1.84 -6.77 6.99
C VAL A 57 -2.06 -6.00 8.29
N GLU A 58 -2.53 -4.76 8.20
CA GLU A 58 -2.88 -3.91 9.35
C GLU A 58 -1.74 -3.71 10.39
N TYR A 59 -0.49 -3.83 9.95
CA TYR A 59 0.66 -3.77 10.86
C TYR A 59 0.91 -2.34 11.36
N ASN A 60 0.62 -2.12 12.64
CA ASN A 60 0.58 -0.80 13.27
C ASN A 60 1.54 -0.67 14.46
N ARG A 61 2.65 -1.42 14.50
CA ARG A 61 3.63 -1.39 15.61
C ARG A 61 5.05 -1.03 15.15
N ASN A 62 5.79 -0.23 15.91
CA ASN A 62 7.24 -0.02 15.72
C ASN A 62 8.04 -1.11 16.42
N LYS A 63 9.38 -1.09 16.26
CA LYS A 63 10.30 -2.10 16.82
C LYS A 63 10.22 -2.21 18.36
N ASP A 64 9.81 -1.15 19.04
CA ASP A 64 9.59 -1.08 20.48
C ASP A 64 8.15 -1.39 20.92
N GLY A 65 7.27 -1.77 19.98
CA GLY A 65 5.87 -2.07 20.25
C GLY A 65 4.96 -0.84 20.35
N ARG A 66 5.44 0.37 20.05
CA ARG A 66 4.60 1.58 19.98
C ARG A 66 3.72 1.59 18.76
N VAL A 67 2.57 2.26 18.83
CA VAL A 67 1.64 2.42 17.71
C VAL A 67 2.29 3.29 16.63
N LYS A 68 2.26 2.84 15.36
CA LYS A 68 2.73 3.62 14.21
C LYS A 68 1.85 4.87 14.02
N THR A 69 2.47 6.04 13.89
CA THR A 69 1.75 7.30 13.63
C THR A 69 2.35 8.11 12.50
N ILE A 70 1.53 8.85 11.76
CA ILE A 70 1.94 9.85 10.75
C ILE A 70 1.36 11.23 11.10
N LEU A 71 1.99 12.28 10.60
CA LEU A 71 1.39 13.61 10.55
C LEU A 71 0.56 13.75 9.28
N ASN A 72 -0.73 14.01 9.43
CA ASN A 72 -1.58 14.29 8.29
C ASN A 72 -1.32 15.71 7.72
N LYS A 73 -2.00 16.09 6.64
CA LYS A 73 -1.87 17.43 6.02
C LYS A 73 -2.25 18.59 6.96
N LYS A 74 -2.99 18.31 8.04
CA LYS A 74 -3.39 19.28 9.07
C LYS A 74 -2.44 19.30 10.28
N MET A 75 -1.30 18.61 10.20
CA MET A 75 -0.31 18.51 11.29
C MET A 75 -0.83 17.75 12.52
N GLU A 76 -1.85 16.91 12.34
CA GLU A 76 -2.39 16.07 13.41
C GLU A 76 -1.72 14.70 13.37
N VAL A 77 -1.37 14.17 14.55
CA VAL A 77 -0.85 12.81 14.71
C VAL A 77 -2.00 11.82 14.54
N VAL A 78 -1.94 10.99 13.49
CA VAL A 78 -2.93 9.94 13.25
C VAL A 78 -2.25 8.57 13.25
N THR A 79 -2.97 7.57 13.78
CA THR A 79 -2.50 6.18 13.78
C THR A 79 -2.47 5.66 12.35
N ILE A 80 -1.37 4.99 11.99
CA ILE A 80 -1.25 4.28 10.72
C ILE A 80 -1.86 2.90 10.89
N ASN A 81 -2.87 2.63 10.08
CA ASN A 81 -3.37 1.30 9.82
C ASN A 81 -3.54 1.20 8.31
N CYS A 82 -2.44 0.87 7.61
CA CYS A 82 -2.54 0.52 6.20
C CYS A 82 -3.08 -0.90 6.07
N ASP A 83 -3.86 -1.12 5.03
CA ASP A 83 -4.41 -2.44 4.77
C ASP A 83 -3.32 -3.50 4.56
N LEU A 84 -2.24 -3.16 3.85
CA LEU A 84 -1.10 -4.06 3.62
C LEU A 84 0.21 -3.29 3.45
N ILE A 85 1.28 -3.77 4.07
CA ILE A 85 2.62 -3.20 3.92
C ILE A 85 3.66 -4.27 3.59
N LEU A 86 4.69 -3.88 2.83
CA LEU A 86 5.90 -4.66 2.59
C LEU A 86 7.08 -3.93 3.24
N HIS A 87 7.64 -4.53 4.29
CA HIS A 87 8.63 -3.88 5.14
C HIS A 87 9.56 -4.89 5.81
N SER A 88 10.67 -4.42 6.39
CA SER A 88 11.65 -5.29 7.06
C SER A 88 11.36 -5.52 8.54
N ARG A 89 10.24 -4.97 9.06
CA ARG A 89 9.90 -4.92 10.49
C ARG A 89 10.99 -4.23 11.33
N GLY A 90 11.64 -3.20 10.79
CA GLY A 90 12.70 -2.45 11.46
C GLY A 90 14.08 -3.12 11.47
N ASN A 91 14.31 -4.14 10.64
CA ASN A 91 15.60 -4.84 10.54
C ASN A 91 16.55 -4.22 9.51
N ASN A 92 16.06 -3.39 8.60
CA ASN A 92 16.83 -2.63 7.63
C ASN A 92 16.57 -1.12 7.80
N THR A 93 17.39 -0.46 8.62
CA THR A 93 17.24 0.97 8.93
C THR A 93 17.49 1.89 7.73
N LYS A 94 18.17 1.44 6.68
CA LYS A 94 18.40 2.23 5.45
C LYS A 94 17.19 2.24 4.51
N CYS A 95 16.36 1.19 4.56
CA CYS A 95 15.23 1.02 3.65
C CYS A 95 14.22 0.06 4.28
N ASP A 96 13.58 0.47 5.37
CA ASP A 96 12.67 -0.43 6.11
C ASP A 96 11.36 -0.64 5.35
N ASN A 97 10.81 0.44 4.80
CA ASN A 97 9.48 0.52 4.24
C ASN A 97 9.53 0.50 2.70
N LEU A 98 9.13 -0.59 2.05
CA LEU A 98 9.16 -0.68 0.58
C LEU A 98 7.83 -0.26 -0.04
N ILE A 99 6.75 -0.94 0.32
CA ILE A 99 5.44 -0.76 -0.31
C ILE A 99 4.37 -0.56 0.77
N ALA A 100 3.54 0.47 0.63
CA ALA A 100 2.29 0.62 1.35
C ALA A 100 1.12 0.40 0.39
N ILE A 101 0.08 -0.32 0.81
CA ILE A 101 -1.10 -0.62 -0.01
C ILE A 101 -2.35 -0.28 0.79
N GLU A 102 -3.26 0.44 0.15
CA GLU A 102 -4.66 0.60 0.58
C GLU A 102 -5.56 -0.09 -0.44
N MET A 103 -6.54 -0.88 0.03
CA MET A 103 -7.43 -1.65 -0.81
C MET A 103 -8.89 -1.35 -0.47
N LYS A 104 -9.65 -0.95 -1.50
CA LYS A 104 -11.07 -0.62 -1.34
C LYS A 104 -11.93 -1.31 -2.38
N LYS A 105 -13.14 -1.69 -2.01
CA LYS A 105 -14.18 -2.02 -3.00
C LYS A 105 -14.76 -0.74 -3.62
N SER A 106 -15.11 -0.80 -4.90
CA SER A 106 -15.59 0.38 -5.64
C SER A 106 -16.94 0.92 -5.17
N ASP A 107 -17.74 0.09 -4.50
CA ASP A 107 -19.05 0.43 -3.93
C ASP A 107 -18.97 1.05 -2.52
N ARG A 108 -17.76 1.29 -1.99
CA ARG A 108 -17.55 2.01 -0.73
C ARG A 108 -17.65 3.53 -0.90
N ASP A 109 -17.83 4.22 0.23
CA ASP A 109 -17.95 5.67 0.32
C ASP A 109 -16.70 6.40 -0.20
N ASN A 110 -16.89 7.58 -0.78
CA ASN A 110 -15.81 8.36 -1.38
C ASN A 110 -14.89 9.02 -0.34
N ASP A 111 -15.40 9.33 0.84
CA ASP A 111 -14.63 9.99 1.91
C ASP A 111 -13.54 9.05 2.44
N GLY A 112 -13.88 7.79 2.66
CA GLY A 112 -12.92 6.73 3.00
C GLY A 112 -11.86 6.57 1.93
N LYS A 113 -12.25 6.49 0.64
CA LYS A 113 -11.30 6.40 -0.47
C LYS A 113 -10.34 7.59 -0.52
N GLN A 114 -10.84 8.81 -0.28
CA GLN A 114 -9.99 10.00 -0.26
C GLN A 114 -9.05 10.03 0.95
N SER A 115 -9.50 9.53 2.10
CA SER A 115 -8.67 9.34 3.29
C SER A 115 -7.51 8.39 3.03
N ASP A 116 -7.78 7.26 2.37
CA ASP A 116 -6.76 6.25 2.01
C ASP A 116 -5.70 6.83 1.07
N ARG A 117 -6.12 7.58 0.04
CA ARG A 117 -5.19 8.31 -0.85
C ARG A 117 -4.34 9.33 -0.11
N ASN A 118 -4.92 10.10 0.80
CA ASN A 118 -4.18 11.06 1.62
C ASN A 118 -3.17 10.36 2.54
N ARG A 119 -3.49 9.17 3.03
CA ARG A 119 -2.57 8.35 3.83
C ARG A 119 -1.37 7.90 3.01
N LEU A 120 -1.58 7.43 1.78
CA LEU A 120 -0.49 7.05 0.87
C LEU A 120 0.40 8.26 0.51
N CYS A 121 -0.18 9.44 0.32
CA CYS A 121 0.60 10.67 0.19
C CYS A 121 1.48 10.92 1.42
N ALA A 122 0.95 10.78 2.64
CA ALA A 122 1.71 11.00 3.86
C ALA A 122 2.86 9.98 4.04
N LEU A 123 2.58 8.70 3.78
CA LEU A 123 3.54 7.60 3.96
C LEU A 123 4.71 7.61 2.98
N THR A 124 4.49 8.15 1.77
CA THR A 124 5.48 8.17 0.69
C THR A 124 6.32 9.44 0.63
N LYS A 125 6.14 10.38 1.58
CA LYS A 125 7.04 11.54 1.72
C LYS A 125 8.43 11.08 2.15
N ASP A 126 9.45 11.76 1.61
CA ASP A 126 10.87 11.49 1.92
C ASP A 126 11.19 11.75 3.40
N SER A 127 10.67 12.85 3.94
CA SER A 127 10.75 13.17 5.37
C SER A 127 9.67 14.19 5.74
N TYR A 128 9.53 14.43 7.05
CA TYR A 128 8.75 15.53 7.62
C TYR A 128 9.68 16.62 8.19
N ASP A 129 10.91 16.77 7.66
CA ASP A 129 11.98 17.58 8.27
C ASP A 129 11.62 19.06 8.50
N ASP A 130 10.55 19.57 7.87
CA ASP A 130 10.02 20.91 8.10
C ASP A 130 9.10 21.01 9.33
N ILE A 131 8.88 19.92 10.07
CA ILE A 131 8.01 19.87 11.25
C ILE A 131 8.85 19.67 12.51
N TRP A 132 9.60 20.71 12.86
CA TRP A 132 10.14 20.83 14.21
C TRP A 132 8.97 21.11 15.15
N SER A 133 8.72 20.25 16.14
CA SER A 133 7.82 20.59 17.24
C SER A 133 8.35 21.87 17.90
N TYR A 134 7.58 22.95 17.84
CA TYR A 134 7.89 24.21 18.53
C TYR A 134 8.13 24.02 20.04
N ASP A 135 7.60 22.93 20.62
CA ASP A 135 7.61 22.64 22.05
C ASP A 135 8.74 21.69 22.51
N GLY A 136 9.70 21.34 21.65
CA GLY A 136 10.84 20.48 22.04
C GLY A 136 10.48 19.03 22.38
N ILE A 137 9.24 18.60 22.09
CA ILE A 137 8.78 17.22 22.28
C ILE A 137 9.20 16.43 21.04
N VAL A 138 10.16 15.52 21.20
CA VAL A 138 10.51 14.53 20.16
C VAL A 138 9.22 13.84 19.72
N LEU A 139 8.75 14.16 18.52
CA LEU A 139 7.53 13.61 17.99
C LEU A 139 7.68 12.07 17.87
N PRO A 140 6.61 11.30 18.08
CA PRO A 140 6.66 9.85 17.90
C PRO A 140 7.24 9.54 16.52
N GLU A 141 8.17 8.59 16.45
CA GLU A 141 8.88 8.12 15.26
C GLU A 141 7.92 8.00 14.05
N HIS A 142 7.83 9.08 13.26
CA HIS A 142 6.85 9.20 12.18
C HIS A 142 7.20 8.21 11.08
N VAL A 143 6.34 7.22 10.85
CA VAL A 143 6.61 6.23 9.81
C VAL A 143 6.32 6.87 8.46
N CYS A 144 7.37 7.30 7.80
CA CYS A 144 7.41 7.80 6.43
C CYS A 144 8.55 7.09 5.68
N GLY A 145 8.83 7.51 4.44
CA GLY A 145 9.88 6.90 3.64
C GLY A 145 9.50 5.53 3.06
N TYR A 146 8.21 5.24 2.88
CA TYR A 146 7.81 4.17 1.97
C TYR A 146 8.28 4.53 0.57
N VAL A 147 9.03 3.62 -0.08
CA VAL A 147 9.55 3.85 -1.44
C VAL A 147 8.41 4.10 -2.43
N VAL A 148 7.29 3.39 -2.29
CA VAL A 148 6.12 3.56 -3.14
C VAL A 148 4.83 3.17 -2.40
N GLY A 149 3.73 3.86 -2.71
CA GLY A 149 2.39 3.56 -2.22
C GLY A 149 1.48 3.15 -3.36
N TYR A 150 0.55 2.23 -3.13
CA TYR A 150 -0.46 1.84 -4.11
C TYR A 150 -1.88 1.86 -3.53
N TYR A 151 -2.78 2.51 -4.24
CA TYR A 151 -4.21 2.42 -3.96
C TYR A 151 -4.83 1.46 -4.96
N ILE A 152 -5.55 0.45 -4.46
CA ILE A 152 -6.20 -0.60 -5.23
C ILE A 152 -7.70 -0.50 -5.01
N GLU A 153 -8.44 -0.06 -6.02
CA GLU A 153 -9.91 -0.06 -5.97
C GLU A 153 -10.50 -1.13 -6.87
N ILE A 154 -11.20 -2.08 -6.26
CA ILE A 154 -11.72 -3.28 -6.92
C ILE A 154 -13.19 -3.09 -7.28
N ASN A 155 -13.51 -3.17 -8.57
CA ASN A 155 -14.88 -3.25 -9.06
C ASN A 155 -15.22 -4.68 -9.49
N ARG A 156 -15.95 -5.39 -8.63
CA ARG A 156 -16.37 -6.77 -8.88
C ARG A 156 -17.44 -6.90 -9.97
N PHE A 157 -18.19 -5.84 -10.25
CA PHE A 157 -19.26 -5.85 -11.25
C PHE A 157 -18.71 -5.75 -12.67
N THR A 158 -17.67 -4.94 -12.86
CA THR A 158 -17.00 -4.78 -14.17
C THR A 158 -15.77 -5.67 -14.32
N ASN A 159 -15.34 -6.37 -13.27
CA ASN A 159 -14.07 -7.11 -13.22
C ASN A 159 -12.86 -6.22 -13.55
N THR A 160 -12.83 -5.02 -12.99
CA THR A 160 -11.73 -4.07 -13.19
C THR A 160 -11.18 -3.57 -11.88
N ILE A 161 -9.88 -3.27 -11.84
CA ILE A 161 -9.23 -2.55 -10.76
C ILE A 161 -8.78 -1.19 -11.26
N LEU A 162 -8.99 -0.16 -10.43
CA LEU A 162 -8.26 1.09 -10.51
C LEU A 162 -7.02 0.97 -9.63
N LEU A 163 -5.84 1.04 -10.23
CA LEU A 163 -4.56 1.02 -9.53
C LEU A 163 -3.92 2.41 -9.63
N GLU A 164 -3.64 3.05 -8.50
CA GLU A 164 -2.92 4.32 -8.44
C GLU A 164 -1.59 4.15 -7.71
N GLU A 165 -0.56 4.83 -8.17
CA GLU A 165 0.78 4.82 -7.57
C GLU A 165 1.10 6.18 -6.95
N TYR A 166 1.71 6.15 -5.76
CA TYR A 166 2.10 7.31 -4.98
C TYR A 166 3.60 7.28 -4.67
N GLU A 167 4.26 8.41 -4.84
CA GLU A 167 5.68 8.60 -4.54
C GLU A 167 5.89 10.05 -4.11
N LYS A 168 6.78 10.29 -3.13
CA LYS A 168 7.12 11.63 -2.63
C LYS A 168 5.89 12.45 -2.22
N GLY A 169 4.85 11.76 -1.78
CA GLY A 169 3.58 12.34 -1.38
C GLY A 169 2.63 12.76 -2.50
N GLU A 170 2.90 12.36 -3.75
CA GLU A 170 2.10 12.71 -4.91
C GLU A 170 1.66 11.46 -5.69
N LYS A 171 0.50 11.55 -6.35
CA LYS A 171 0.06 10.50 -7.28
C LYS A 171 0.88 10.62 -8.56
N THR A 172 1.66 9.59 -8.89
CA THR A 172 2.56 9.62 -10.06
C THR A 172 2.03 8.84 -11.25
N ASN A 173 1.25 7.77 -11.03
CA ASN A 173 0.72 6.93 -12.10
C ASN A 173 -0.66 6.36 -11.77
N GLN A 174 -1.36 5.92 -12.81
CA GLN A 174 -2.64 5.23 -12.72
C GLN A 174 -2.78 4.19 -13.83
N TRP A 175 -3.41 3.07 -13.52
CA TRP A 175 -3.76 2.00 -14.47
C TRP A 175 -5.19 1.53 -14.24
N SER A 176 -5.82 1.10 -15.33
CA SER A 176 -6.98 0.22 -15.29
C SER A 176 -6.49 -1.21 -15.50
N VAL A 177 -6.87 -2.12 -14.61
CA VAL A 177 -6.51 -3.53 -14.68
C VAL A 177 -7.76 -4.37 -14.91
N ASP A 178 -7.82 -5.05 -16.04
CA ASP A 178 -8.92 -5.96 -16.39
C ASP A 178 -8.58 -7.39 -15.93
N PHE A 179 -9.51 -8.00 -15.18
CA PHE A 179 -9.44 -9.40 -14.73
C PHE A 179 -10.70 -10.22 -15.11
N SER A 180 -11.44 -9.76 -16.11
CA SER A 180 -12.63 -10.44 -16.63
C SER A 180 -12.31 -11.76 -17.34
N LYS A 181 -11.14 -11.84 -17.98
CA LYS A 181 -10.66 -12.99 -18.77
C LYS A 181 -9.41 -13.57 -18.12
N GLY A 182 -9.06 -14.82 -18.42
CA GLY A 182 -7.90 -15.50 -17.81
C GLY A 182 -6.53 -14.82 -18.01
N LEU A 183 -6.45 -13.77 -18.82
CA LEU A 183 -5.29 -12.89 -18.96
C LEU A 183 -5.54 -11.56 -18.23
N ILE A 184 -4.67 -11.22 -17.29
CA ILE A 184 -4.70 -9.95 -16.57
C ILE A 184 -4.02 -8.86 -17.41
N VAL A 185 -4.74 -7.78 -17.70
CA VAL A 185 -4.25 -6.70 -18.58
C VAL A 185 -4.16 -5.38 -17.80
N PHE A 186 -2.95 -4.83 -17.71
CA PHE A 186 -2.70 -3.52 -17.11
C PHE A 186 -2.62 -2.46 -18.23
N LYS A 187 -3.58 -1.54 -18.26
CA LYS A 187 -3.59 -0.40 -19.20
C LYS A 187 -3.28 0.88 -18.44
N ARG A 188 -2.16 1.51 -18.75
CA ARG A 188 -1.81 2.82 -18.17
C ARG A 188 -2.83 3.87 -18.62
N MET A 189 -3.29 4.68 -17.68
CA MET A 189 -4.20 5.78 -17.92
C MET A 189 -3.35 7.05 -18.06
N ASN A 190 -3.68 7.89 -19.04
CA ASN A 190 -3.05 9.21 -19.16
C ASN A 190 -3.76 10.13 -18.16
N ASN A 191 -2.96 10.88 -17.39
CA ASN A 191 -3.46 11.97 -16.55
C ASN A 191 -4.06 13.09 -17.42
#